data_AF-A0A0N4X5D8-F1
#
_entry.id   AF-A0A0N4X5D8-F1
#
_cell.length_a   1.000
_cell.length_b   1.000
_cell.length_c   1.000
_cell.angle_alpha   90.00
_cell.angle_beta   90.00
_cell.angle_gamma   90.00
#
_symmetry.space_group_name_H-M   'P 1'
#
loop_
_entity.id
_entity.type
_entity.pdbx_description
1 polymer ?
#
loop_
_entity_poly.entity_id
_entity_poly.type
_entity_poly.pdbx_seq_one_letter_code
_entity_poly.pdbx_strand_id
1 'polypeptide(L)'
;MENVTKKMYLLHRAGGSVKLASESNTGKTAYRLPQSVTAIQRDILRHGSVVATYALYADFDYYKSGIYKYTAGNLRGYHAVKMIGWGNENGTDYWLIANSLNTDWGEKGFFRIIRGINDCGIEEGVYAGLVDVDSL
;
A
#
# COMPACT_ATOMS: atom_id res chain seq x y z
N MET A 1 10.02 -17.40 -16.61
CA MET A 1 9.43 -16.29 -15.83
C MET A 1 8.49 -15.39 -16.65
N GLU A 2 8.70 -15.23 -17.96
CA GLU A 2 7.86 -14.36 -18.81
C GLU A 2 6.45 -14.93 -19.14
N ASN A 3 6.30 -16.26 -19.13
CA ASN A 3 5.06 -16.93 -19.52
C ASN A 3 3.97 -16.94 -18.43
N VAL A 4 4.33 -16.78 -17.16
CA VAL A 4 3.36 -16.79 -16.05
C VAL A 4 2.65 -15.44 -15.96
N THR A 5 3.38 -14.34 -16.13
CA THR A 5 2.84 -12.97 -16.10
C THR A 5 1.85 -12.70 -17.25
N LYS A 6 2.08 -13.28 -18.43
CA LYS A 6 1.16 -13.18 -19.58
C LYS A 6 -0.18 -13.89 -19.35
N LYS A 7 -0.22 -14.96 -18.55
CA LYS A 7 -1.44 -15.75 -18.32
C LYS A 7 -2.42 -15.07 -17.35
N MET A 8 -1.91 -14.27 -16.40
CA MET A 8 -2.74 -13.50 -15.47
C MET A 8 -3.48 -12.32 -16.14
N TYR A 9 -2.88 -11.70 -17.16
CA TYR A 9 -3.49 -10.55 -17.86
C TYR A 9 -4.66 -10.93 -18.79
N LEU A 10 -4.72 -12.18 -19.29
CA LEU A 10 -5.76 -12.62 -20.23
C LEU A 10 -7.10 -12.96 -19.57
N LEU A 11 -7.11 -13.30 -18.28
CA LEU A 11 -8.33 -13.72 -17.56
C LEU A 11 -9.27 -12.57 -17.20
N HIS A 12 -8.82 -11.31 -17.22
CA HIS A 12 -9.64 -10.17 -16.79
C HIS A 12 -10.56 -9.58 -17.88
N ARG A 13 -10.49 -10.08 -19.14
CA ARG A 13 -11.26 -9.54 -20.27
C ARG A 13 -12.47 -10.36 -20.71
N ALA A 14 -12.73 -11.51 -20.12
CA ALA A 14 -13.94 -12.29 -20.40
C ALA A 14 -14.70 -12.48 -19.09
N GLY A 15 -15.85 -11.83 -18.94
CA GLY A 15 -16.70 -11.85 -17.74
C GLY A 15 -17.32 -13.22 -17.43
N GLY A 16 -16.48 -14.21 -17.15
CA GLY A 16 -16.84 -15.54 -16.66
C GLY A 16 -16.35 -15.74 -15.23
N SER A 17 -17.14 -16.43 -14.42
CA SER A 17 -16.82 -16.79 -13.04
C SER A 17 -15.48 -17.52 -12.96
N VAL A 18 -14.47 -16.89 -12.36
CA VAL A 18 -13.17 -17.51 -12.14
C VAL A 18 -13.29 -18.51 -10.99
N LYS A 19 -13.14 -19.80 -11.28
CA LYS A 19 -12.79 -20.79 -10.25
C LYS A 19 -11.36 -20.50 -9.81
N LEU A 20 -11.17 -20.19 -8.53
CA LEU A 20 -9.86 -20.05 -7.90
C LEU A 20 -9.11 -21.38 -8.06
N ALA A 21 -8.04 -21.38 -8.84
CA ALA A 21 -7.15 -22.52 -8.97
C ALA A 21 -6.42 -22.72 -7.63
N SER A 22 -6.46 -23.95 -7.13
CA SER A 22 -5.92 -24.38 -5.83
C SER A 22 -4.40 -24.56 -5.85
N GLU A 23 -3.66 -23.51 -6.19
CA GLU A 23 -2.27 -23.35 -5.78
C GLU A 23 -2.21 -22.17 -4.82
N SER A 24 -2.88 -22.32 -3.69
CA SER A 24 -3.03 -21.24 -2.73
C SER A 24 -1.96 -21.35 -1.65
N ASN A 25 -0.94 -20.51 -1.72
CA ASN A 25 -0.26 -20.03 -0.52
C ASN A 25 -1.28 -19.15 0.22
N THR A 26 -2.21 -19.78 0.93
CA THR A 26 -3.27 -19.09 1.68
C THR A 26 -2.65 -18.28 2.81
N GLY A 27 -3.10 -17.03 2.98
CA GLY A 27 -2.79 -16.27 4.18
C GLY A 27 -3.31 -17.02 5.42
N LYS A 28 -2.44 -17.21 6.42
CA LYS A 28 -2.76 -17.93 7.66
C LYS A 28 -3.59 -17.06 8.60
N THR A 29 -3.20 -15.80 8.75
CA THR A 29 -3.84 -14.83 9.65
C THR A 29 -3.75 -13.41 9.10
N ALA A 30 -4.71 -12.56 9.46
CA ALA A 30 -4.66 -11.12 9.28
C ALA A 30 -4.75 -10.42 10.64
N TYR A 31 -4.03 -9.31 10.81
CA TYR A 31 -3.98 -8.58 12.07
C TYR A 31 -3.85 -7.08 11.83
N ARG A 32 -4.36 -6.30 12.79
CA ARG A 32 -4.18 -4.84 12.83
C ARG A 32 -2.92 -4.52 13.62
N LEU A 33 -2.09 -3.64 13.08
CA LEU A 33 -0.92 -3.11 13.78
C LEU A 33 -1.33 -1.95 14.71
N PRO A 34 -0.65 -1.77 15.84
CA PRO A 34 -0.86 -0.58 16.66
C PRO A 34 -0.42 0.66 15.88
N GLN A 35 -1.01 1.82 16.20
CA GLN A 35 -0.59 3.13 15.68
C GLN A 35 0.79 3.49 16.25
N SER A 36 1.82 2.88 15.69
CA SER A 36 3.21 3.00 16.12
C SER A 36 4.09 2.84 14.90
N VAL A 37 4.79 3.92 14.57
CA VAL A 37 5.80 3.95 13.51
C VAL A 37 6.75 2.78 13.62
N THR A 38 7.30 2.52 14.81
CA THR A 38 8.24 1.43 15.05
C THR A 38 7.61 0.05 14.84
N ALA A 39 6.34 -0.14 15.23
CA ALA A 39 5.66 -1.41 15.01
C ALA A 39 5.42 -1.67 13.52
N ILE A 40 4.95 -0.65 12.79
CA ILE A 40 4.71 -0.71 11.34
C ILE A 40 6.01 -1.00 10.59
N GLN A 41 7.09 -0.28 10.92
CA GLN A 41 8.42 -0.53 10.34
C GLN A 41 8.90 -1.95 10.61
N ARG A 42 8.79 -2.41 11.85
CA ARG A 42 9.20 -3.76 12.25
C ARG A 42 8.44 -4.82 11.45
N ASP A 43 7.15 -4.63 11.26
CA ASP A 43 6.31 -5.57 10.52
C ASP A 43 6.72 -5.62 9.05
N ILE A 44 6.88 -4.44 8.42
CA ILE A 44 7.33 -4.35 7.03
C ILE A 44 8.70 -5.03 6.83
N LEU A 45 9.64 -4.86 7.75
CA LEU A 45 10.95 -5.52 7.70
C LEU A 45 10.88 -7.05 7.81
N ARG A 46 9.95 -7.57 8.62
CA ARG A 46 9.88 -9.00 8.95
C ARG A 46 8.98 -9.79 8.01
N HIS A 47 7.89 -9.17 7.58
CA HIS A 47 6.77 -9.84 6.92
C HIS A 47 6.43 -9.22 5.56
N GLY A 48 7.08 -8.12 5.19
CA GLY A 48 6.83 -7.41 3.94
C GLY A 48 5.71 -6.39 4.08
N SER A 49 5.26 -5.86 2.94
CA SER A 49 4.33 -4.73 2.89
C SER A 49 3.06 -4.93 3.71
N VAL A 50 2.53 -3.82 4.23
CA VAL A 50 1.25 -3.75 4.92
C VAL A 50 0.23 -2.98 4.10
N VAL A 51 -1.06 -3.16 4.40
CA VAL A 51 -2.15 -2.33 3.89
C VAL A 51 -2.37 -1.19 4.88
N ALA A 52 -2.41 0.04 4.39
CA ALA A 52 -2.76 1.21 5.18
C ALA A 52 -4.00 1.89 4.59
N THR A 53 -4.87 2.42 5.44
CA THR A 53 -5.96 3.30 5.03
C THR A 53 -5.67 4.73 5.41
N TYR A 54 -6.06 5.69 4.57
CA TYR A 54 -5.93 7.11 4.87
C TYR A 54 -7.09 7.93 4.31
N ALA A 55 -7.28 9.11 4.87
CA ALA A 55 -8.18 10.13 4.37
C ALA A 55 -7.58 10.78 3.11
N LEU A 56 -8.35 10.79 2.02
CA LEU A 56 -7.97 11.40 0.76
C LEU A 56 -8.55 12.83 0.70
N TYR A 57 -7.70 13.82 0.50
CA TYR A 57 -8.10 15.23 0.36
C TYR A 57 -7.92 15.72 -1.08
N ALA A 58 -8.60 16.82 -1.42
CA ALA A 58 -8.62 17.35 -2.79
C ALA A 58 -7.25 17.81 -3.31
N ASP A 59 -6.31 18.19 -2.43
CA ASP A 59 -4.95 18.54 -2.83
C ASP A 59 -4.13 17.32 -3.30
N PHE A 60 -4.45 16.11 -2.85
CA PHE A 60 -3.78 14.88 -3.28
C PHE A 60 -3.96 14.57 -4.77
N ASP A 61 -5.06 15.01 -5.38
CA ASP A 61 -5.31 14.84 -6.82
C ASP A 61 -4.20 15.48 -7.68
N TYR A 62 -3.53 16.49 -7.14
CA TYR A 62 -2.44 17.22 -7.79
C TYR A 62 -1.05 16.67 -7.46
N TYR A 63 -0.95 15.61 -6.64
CA TYR A 63 0.35 15.00 -6.32
C TYR A 63 1.07 14.54 -7.59
N LYS A 64 2.35 14.93 -7.72
CA LYS A 64 3.26 14.50 -8.79
C LYS A 64 4.53 13.87 -8.25
N SER A 65 5.11 14.45 -7.21
CA SER A 65 6.36 13.98 -6.60
C SER A 65 6.57 14.63 -5.24
N GLY A 66 7.52 14.11 -4.47
CA GLY A 66 7.91 14.64 -3.17
C GLY A 66 7.19 13.94 -2.02
N ILE A 67 7.35 14.48 -0.81
CA ILE A 67 6.71 13.97 0.39
C ILE A 67 5.39 14.73 0.58
N TYR A 68 4.28 14.05 0.31
CA TYR A 68 2.94 14.59 0.53
C TYR A 68 2.70 14.86 2.02
N LYS A 69 2.11 16.02 2.28
CA LYS A 69 1.55 16.43 3.56
C LYS A 69 0.31 17.23 3.22
N TYR A 70 -0.82 16.90 3.84
CA TYR A 70 -2.04 17.65 3.63
C TYR A 70 -1.84 19.13 3.95
N THR A 71 -2.31 20.00 3.07
CA THR A 71 -2.20 21.46 3.23
C THR A 71 -3.56 22.14 3.21
N ALA A 72 -4.45 21.75 2.30
CA ALA A 72 -5.76 22.36 2.14
C ALA A 72 -6.69 21.52 1.26
N GLY A 73 -7.99 21.78 1.37
CA GLY A 73 -9.00 21.18 0.51
C GLY A 73 -9.95 20.25 1.26
N ASN A 74 -11.08 19.95 0.63
CA ASN A 74 -12.12 19.14 1.25
C ASN A 74 -11.74 17.65 1.28
N LEU A 75 -12.19 16.95 2.32
CA LEU A 75 -12.17 15.49 2.36
C LEU A 75 -12.95 14.93 1.17
N ARG A 76 -12.33 14.01 0.43
CA ARG A 76 -12.90 13.33 -0.73
C ARG A 76 -13.36 11.92 -0.41
N GLY A 77 -12.74 11.30 0.61
CA GLY A 77 -13.10 9.97 1.08
C GLY A 77 -11.93 9.30 1.78
N TYR A 78 -11.96 7.97 1.81
CA TYR A 78 -10.89 7.14 2.36
C TYR A 78 -10.38 6.18 1.28
N HIS A 79 -9.09 5.88 1.31
CA HIS A 79 -8.47 4.97 0.35
C HIS A 79 -7.53 3.97 1.06
N ALA A 80 -7.49 2.74 0.56
CA ALA A 80 -6.60 1.69 1.03
C ALA A 80 -5.45 1.49 0.05
N VAL A 81 -4.22 1.47 0.56
CA VAL A 81 -2.98 1.48 -0.22
C VAL A 81 -1.97 0.51 0.36
N LYS A 82 -0.97 0.13 -0.45
CA LYS A 82 0.08 -0.79 -0.06
C LYS A 82 1.31 -0.02 0.43
N MET A 83 1.56 -0.02 1.74
CA MET A 83 2.74 0.56 2.34
C MET A 83 3.90 -0.44 2.26
N ILE A 84 4.93 -0.10 1.49
CA ILE A 84 6.01 -1.04 1.14
C ILE A 84 7.35 -0.70 1.81
N GLY A 85 7.45 0.47 2.45
CA GLY A 85 8.70 0.90 3.08
C GLY A 85 8.59 2.31 3.65
N TRP A 86 9.74 2.84 4.03
CA TRP A 86 9.90 4.19 4.57
C TRP A 86 11.30 4.69 4.26
N GLY A 87 11.52 5.97 4.47
CA GLY A 87 12.84 6.57 4.39
C GLY A 87 12.90 7.93 5.09
N ASN A 88 14.02 8.61 4.85
CA ASN A 88 14.24 10.00 5.21
C ASN A 88 14.81 10.70 3.98
N GLU A 89 14.27 11.88 3.65
CA GLU A 89 14.82 12.76 2.63
C GLU A 89 15.01 14.14 3.25
N ASN A 90 16.27 14.59 3.32
CA ASN A 90 16.63 15.92 3.83
C ASN A 90 16.04 16.22 5.23
N GLY A 91 16.04 15.25 6.14
CA GLY A 91 15.49 15.40 7.48
C GLY A 91 13.97 15.18 7.58
N THR A 92 13.28 14.92 6.47
CA THR A 92 11.84 14.62 6.47
C THR A 92 11.64 13.12 6.33
N ASP A 93 11.05 12.52 7.37
CA ASP A 93 10.66 11.13 7.38
C ASP A 93 9.39 10.89 6.53
N TYR A 94 9.38 9.80 5.76
CA TYR A 94 8.24 9.44 4.92
C TYR A 94 7.93 7.94 4.92
N TRP A 95 6.68 7.59 4.62
CA TRP A 95 6.24 6.27 4.19
C TRP A 95 6.26 6.18 2.66
N LEU A 96 6.74 5.06 2.12
CA LEU A 96 6.71 4.77 0.68
C LEU A 96 5.50 3.88 0.37
N ILE A 97 4.63 4.36 -0.50
CA ILE A 97 3.35 3.74 -0.80
C ILE A 97 3.26 3.38 -2.28
N ALA A 98 2.93 2.12 -2.56
CA ALA A 98 2.50 1.69 -3.88
C ALA A 98 1.00 1.96 -4.02
N ASN A 99 0.65 2.82 -4.98
CA ASN A 99 -0.74 3.14 -5.29
C ASN A 99 -1.33 2.12 -6.29
N SER A 100 -2.65 2.14 -6.45
CA SER A 100 -3.40 1.32 -7.40
C SER A 100 -3.67 2.03 -8.73
N LEU A 101 -3.09 3.22 -8.92
CA LEU A 101 -3.18 4.01 -10.14
C LEU A 101 -2.09 3.60 -11.15
N ASN A 102 -2.29 3.96 -12.43
CA ASN A 102 -1.32 3.69 -13.49
C ASN A 102 0.05 4.30 -13.19
N THR A 103 1.08 3.76 -13.83
CA THR A 103 2.47 4.24 -13.69
C THR A 103 2.69 5.69 -14.11
N ASP A 104 1.74 6.30 -14.81
CA ASP A 104 1.84 7.71 -15.23
C ASP A 104 1.43 8.69 -14.11
N TRP A 105 0.94 8.18 -12.98
CA TRP A 105 0.58 8.98 -11.82
C TRP A 105 1.69 9.00 -10.76
N GLY A 106 1.87 10.15 -10.10
CA GLY A 106 2.84 10.31 -9.02
C GLY A 106 4.26 9.93 -9.43
N GLU A 107 4.96 9.25 -8.53
CA GLU A 107 6.35 8.81 -8.71
C GLU A 107 6.39 7.42 -9.34
N LYS A 108 5.90 7.30 -10.58
CA LYS A 108 5.77 6.02 -11.32
C LYS A 108 4.76 5.03 -10.72
N GLY A 109 3.61 5.53 -10.26
CA GLY A 109 2.58 4.77 -9.55
C GLY A 109 2.78 4.70 -8.03
N PHE A 110 3.81 5.38 -7.51
CA PHE A 110 4.10 5.48 -6.08
C PHE A 110 3.85 6.89 -5.56
N PHE A 111 3.70 6.99 -4.25
CA PHE A 111 3.81 8.28 -3.56
C PHE A 111 4.51 8.12 -2.23
N ARG A 112 5.02 9.23 -1.74
CA ARG A 112 5.57 9.35 -0.39
C ARG A 112 4.69 10.27 0.43
N ILE A 113 4.40 9.89 1.67
CA ILE A 113 3.62 10.69 2.62
C ILE A 113 4.40 10.85 3.91
N ILE A 114 4.30 12.01 4.54
CA ILE A 114 5.03 12.33 5.78
C ILE A 114 4.74 11.29 6.87
N ARG A 115 5.80 10.82 7.53
CA ARG A 115 5.75 9.78 8.57
C ARG A 115 5.93 10.38 9.96
N GLY A 116 5.29 9.77 10.96
CA GLY A 116 5.49 10.07 12.37
C GLY A 116 4.58 11.16 12.95
N ILE A 117 3.71 11.73 12.12
CA ILE A 117 2.67 12.67 12.56
C ILE A 117 1.25 12.17 12.29
N ASN A 118 1.12 10.94 11.79
CA ASN A 118 -0.16 10.34 11.39
C ASN A 118 -0.98 11.26 10.45
N ASP A 119 -0.33 11.91 9.50
CA ASP A 119 -1.01 12.78 8.55
C ASP A 119 -2.04 11.98 7.75
N CYS A 120 -3.23 12.56 7.55
CA CYS A 120 -4.36 11.89 6.92
C CYS A 120 -4.78 10.55 7.58
N GLY A 121 -4.37 10.28 8.82
CA GLY A 121 -4.71 9.03 9.52
C GLY A 121 -4.00 7.78 8.98
N ILE A 122 -2.95 7.93 8.16
CA ILE A 122 -2.26 6.82 7.46
C ILE A 122 -1.66 5.76 8.42
N GLU A 123 -1.44 6.09 9.70
CA GLU A 123 -0.85 5.20 10.69
C GLU A 123 -1.90 4.52 11.58
N GLU A 124 -3.19 4.87 11.45
CA GLU A 124 -4.28 4.34 12.30
C GLU A 124 -4.81 2.99 11.81
N GLY A 125 -5.12 2.90 10.52
CA GLY A 125 -5.73 1.74 9.88
C GLY A 125 -4.71 0.90 9.13
N VAL A 126 -3.76 0.32 9.86
CA VAL A 126 -2.70 -0.52 9.27
C VAL A 126 -2.93 -1.99 9.56
N TYR A 127 -2.94 -2.80 8.50
CA TYR A 127 -3.26 -4.23 8.53
C TYR A 127 -2.21 -5.03 7.77
N ALA A 128 -1.88 -6.20 8.28
CA ALA A 128 -0.93 -7.12 7.68
C ALA A 128 -1.49 -8.54 7.67
N GLY A 129 -0.89 -9.40 6.85
CA GLY A 129 -1.21 -10.82 6.78
C GLY A 129 0.05 -11.67 6.80
N LEU A 130 0.00 -12.79 7.54
CA LEU A 130 1.07 -13.79 7.49
C LEU A 130 0.77 -14.78 6.38
N VAL A 131 1.77 -15.04 5.54
CA VAL A 131 1.73 -16.11 4.54
C VAL A 131 2.23 -17.38 5.19
N ASP A 132 1.61 -18.52 4.85
CA ASP A 132 2.17 -19.81 5.20
C ASP A 132 3.44 -20.05 4.36
N VAL A 133 4.60 -19.98 5.00
CA VAL A 133 5.89 -20.22 4.33
C VAL A 133 6.24 -21.71 4.29
N ASP A 134 5.54 -22.54 5.07
CA ASP A 134 5.73 -23.99 5.07
C ASP A 134 5.08 -24.66 3.86
N SER A 135 4.26 -23.91 3.11
CA SER A 135 3.64 -24.33 1.85
C SER A 135 4.39 -23.86 0.60
N LEU A 136 5.55 -23.21 0.76
CA LEU A 136 6.38 -22.69 -0.35
C LEU A 136 7.36 -23.73 -0.91
#